data_AF-A0A2T3IE88-F1
#
_entry.id   AF-A0A2T3IE88-F1
#
_cell.length_a   1.000
_cell.length_b   1.000
_cell.length_c   1.000
_cell.angle_alpha   90.00
_cell.angle_beta   90.00
_cell.angle_gamma   90.00
#
_symmetry.space_group_name_H-M   'P 1'
#
loop_
_entity.id
_entity.type
_entity.pdbx_description
1 polymer ?
#
loop_
_entity_poly.entity_id
_entity_poly.type
_entity_poly.pdbx_seq_one_letter_code
_entity_poly.pdbx_strand_id
1 'polypeptide(L)'
;WSRPWTIAAWSFLTLGIALGSWWAYYELGWGGWWFWDPVENASFMPWLAGTALMHSLSVTEKRGTFKAWTVLLAIAAFSLSLLGTFLVRSGVLVSVHAFASDPSRGMFILGFLVVVIGGSLLLYALRGAQIRSRGNYSLFSRENMLFANNILLVTGLLVVLIGTLLPLVHKQLGLGSVSIGEPFFNTLFTW
;
A
#
# COMPACT_ATOMS: atom_id res chain seq x y z
N TRP A 1 9.28 -19.59 -3.80
CA TRP A 1 10.51 -18.94 -3.30
C TRP A 1 10.35 -17.42 -3.12
N SER A 2 9.12 -16.88 -3.03
CA SER A 2 8.88 -15.44 -2.85
C SER A 2 8.91 -15.01 -1.39
N ARG A 3 8.57 -15.90 -0.45
CA ARG A 3 8.41 -15.56 0.98
C ARG A 3 9.64 -14.92 1.65
N PRO A 4 10.88 -15.39 1.47
CA PRO A 4 12.06 -14.74 2.07
C PRO A 4 12.24 -13.30 1.59
N TRP A 5 12.03 -13.05 0.29
CA TRP A 5 12.14 -11.72 -0.31
C TRP A 5 11.04 -10.78 0.17
N THR A 6 9.80 -11.28 0.28
CA THR A 6 8.70 -10.50 0.86
C THR A 6 8.96 -10.13 2.31
N ILE A 7 9.45 -11.06 3.13
CA ILE A 7 9.80 -10.79 4.53
C ILE A 7 10.92 -9.75 4.61
N ALA A 8 11.98 -9.89 3.81
CA ALA A 8 13.07 -8.92 3.79
C ALA A 8 12.56 -7.51 3.43
N ALA A 9 11.81 -7.37 2.32
CA ALA A 9 11.26 -6.09 1.90
C ALA A 9 10.32 -5.48 2.95
N TRP A 10 9.44 -6.29 3.55
CA TRP A 10 8.53 -5.85 4.61
C TRP A 10 9.28 -5.41 5.87
N SER A 11 10.34 -6.11 6.26
CA SER A 11 11.18 -5.74 7.40
C SER A 11 11.90 -4.42 7.18
N PHE A 12 12.50 -4.21 6.00
CA PHE A 12 13.13 -2.93 5.65
C PHE A 12 12.12 -1.78 5.62
N LEU A 13 10.91 -2.02 5.06
CA LEU A 13 9.84 -1.03 5.08
C LEU A 13 9.41 -0.69 6.52
N THR A 14 9.22 -1.70 7.37
CA THR A 14 8.85 -1.51 8.79
C THR A 14 9.91 -0.71 9.53
N LEU A 15 11.19 -1.01 9.32
CA LEU A 15 12.29 -0.24 9.90
C LEU A 15 12.30 1.20 9.37
N GLY A 16 12.09 1.40 8.07
CA GLY A 16 12.01 2.73 7.46
C GLY A 16 10.89 3.57 8.06
N ILE A 17 9.70 2.98 8.25
CA ILE A 17 8.55 3.64 8.90
C ILE A 17 8.91 4.00 10.34
N ALA A 18 9.44 3.05 11.12
CA ALA A 18 9.80 3.28 12.52
C ALA A 18 10.86 4.39 12.68
N LEU A 19 11.88 4.41 11.82
CA LEU A 19 12.91 5.46 11.82
C LEU A 19 12.35 6.82 11.37
N GLY A 20 11.43 6.83 10.40
CA GLY A 20 10.74 8.04 9.95
C GLY A 20 9.88 8.64 11.06
N SER A 21 9.06 7.80 11.72
CA SER A 21 8.26 8.19 12.88
C SER A 21 9.12 8.69 14.05
N TRP A 22 10.24 8.01 14.33
CA TRP A 22 11.21 8.47 15.34
C TRP A 22 11.70 9.87 15.01
N TRP A 23 12.20 10.08 13.79
CA TRP A 23 12.70 11.38 13.37
C TRP A 23 11.63 12.48 13.45
N ALA A 24 10.42 12.20 12.96
CA ALA A 24 9.31 13.16 12.96
C ALA A 24 8.88 13.57 14.37
N TYR A 25 8.85 12.61 15.32
CA TYR A 25 8.56 12.89 16.72
C TYR A 25 9.56 13.90 17.33
N TYR A 26 10.86 13.73 17.06
CA TYR A 26 11.90 14.59 17.62
C TYR A 26 12.04 15.93 16.89
N GLU A 27 11.98 15.93 15.56
CA GLU A 27 12.29 17.12 14.75
C GLU A 27 11.07 18.01 14.53
N LEU A 28 9.91 17.41 14.28
CA LEU A 28 8.69 18.17 13.98
C LEU A 28 7.88 18.49 15.24
N GLY A 29 8.28 17.99 16.41
CA GLY A 29 7.61 18.22 17.70
C GLY A 29 6.17 17.70 17.72
N TRP A 30 5.89 16.74 16.84
CA TRP A 30 4.63 16.05 16.73
C TRP A 30 4.37 15.34 18.06
N GLY A 31 3.27 15.66 18.75
CA GLY A 31 2.92 15.10 20.06
C GLY A 31 2.64 13.58 20.07
N GLY A 32 3.14 12.84 19.09
CA GLY A 32 2.93 11.42 18.83
C GLY A 32 3.83 10.90 17.70
N TRP A 33 3.77 9.59 17.44
CA TRP A 33 4.63 8.91 16.46
C TRP A 33 4.03 8.81 15.05
N TRP A 34 2.77 9.23 14.88
CA TRP A 34 2.00 9.10 13.66
C TRP A 34 0.91 10.16 13.59
N PHE A 35 0.76 10.84 12.44
CA PHE A 35 -0.21 11.94 12.26
C PHE A 35 -1.00 11.85 10.94
N TRP A 36 -0.93 10.71 10.25
CA TRP A 36 -1.62 10.49 8.96
C TRP A 36 -1.26 11.51 7.88
N ASP A 37 -0.04 12.05 7.91
CA ASP A 37 0.45 12.90 6.83
C ASP A 37 0.55 12.09 5.52
N PRO A 38 0.35 12.70 4.34
CA PRO A 38 0.36 11.95 3.09
C PRO A 38 1.64 11.13 2.84
N VAL A 39 2.81 11.54 3.36
CA VAL A 39 4.05 10.77 3.27
C VAL A 39 4.02 9.53 4.17
N GLU A 40 3.46 9.65 5.37
CA GLU A 40 3.23 8.52 6.28
C GLU A 40 2.26 7.52 5.63
N ASN A 41 1.14 8.00 5.11
CA ASN A 41 0.14 7.19 4.41
C ASN A 41 0.74 6.48 3.19
N ALA A 42 1.59 7.18 2.41
CA ALA A 42 2.31 6.62 1.27
C ALA A 42 3.17 5.40 1.65
N SER A 43 3.77 5.41 2.83
CA SER A 43 4.55 4.27 3.35
C SER A 43 3.68 3.17 3.97
N PHE A 44 2.53 3.52 4.54
CA PHE A 44 1.64 2.58 5.21
C PHE A 44 0.85 1.69 4.23
N MET A 45 0.44 2.23 3.07
CA MET A 45 -0.27 1.47 2.04
C MET A 45 0.49 0.20 1.57
N PRO A 46 1.75 0.27 1.10
CA PRO A 46 2.50 -0.93 0.75
C PRO A 46 2.79 -1.85 1.94
N TRP A 47 2.85 -1.30 3.17
CA TRP A 47 3.00 -2.10 4.39
C TRP A 47 1.77 -2.98 4.63
N LEU A 48 0.55 -2.44 4.51
CA LEU A 48 -0.70 -3.19 4.61
C LEU A 48 -0.81 -4.28 3.54
N ALA A 49 -0.50 -3.94 2.29
CA ALA A 49 -0.47 -4.91 1.19
C ALA A 49 0.59 -6.01 1.43
N GLY A 50 1.77 -5.64 1.91
CA GLY A 50 2.86 -6.56 2.24
C GLY A 50 2.49 -7.51 3.38
N THR A 51 1.83 -7.02 4.43
CA THR A 51 1.31 -7.84 5.53
C THR A 51 0.27 -8.83 5.03
N ALA A 52 -0.68 -8.39 4.19
CA ALA A 52 -1.66 -9.27 3.56
C ALA A 52 -0.97 -10.35 2.70
N LEU A 53 0.03 -9.95 1.91
CA LEU A 53 0.83 -10.83 1.07
C LEU A 53 1.56 -11.91 1.87
N MET A 54 2.16 -11.58 3.01
CA MET A 54 2.84 -12.57 3.87
C MET A 54 1.89 -13.65 4.41
N HIS A 55 0.68 -13.25 4.80
CA HIS A 55 -0.37 -14.18 5.23
C HIS A 55 -0.83 -15.06 4.06
N SER A 56 -1.07 -14.45 2.89
CA SER A 56 -1.47 -15.18 1.68
C SER A 56 -0.40 -16.17 1.21
N LEU A 57 0.88 -15.78 1.23
CA LEU A 57 2.01 -16.65 0.91
C LEU A 57 2.10 -17.86 1.84
N SER A 58 1.82 -17.67 3.12
CA SER A 58 1.82 -18.78 4.10
C SER A 58 0.76 -19.84 3.77
N VAL A 59 -0.39 -19.44 3.22
CA VAL A 59 -1.43 -20.36 2.73
C VAL A 59 -1.01 -20.97 1.39
N THR A 60 -0.53 -20.16 0.45
CA THR A 60 -0.13 -20.62 -0.88
C THR A 60 1.00 -21.65 -0.83
N GLU A 61 2.02 -21.45 0.00
CA GLU A 61 3.15 -22.38 0.12
C GLU A 61 2.75 -23.70 0.81
N LYS A 62 1.87 -23.65 1.82
CA LYS A 62 1.46 -24.84 2.59
C LYS A 62 0.34 -25.65 1.95
N ARG A 63 -0.56 -25.00 1.21
CA ARG A 63 -1.81 -25.60 0.71
C ARG A 63 -1.98 -25.51 -0.81
N GLY A 64 -1.12 -24.76 -1.51
CA GLY A 64 -1.21 -24.61 -2.96
C GLY A 64 -2.42 -23.78 -3.44
N THR A 65 -3.07 -23.04 -2.55
CA THR A 65 -4.26 -22.23 -2.86
C THR A 65 -3.99 -20.73 -2.72
N PHE A 66 -4.97 -19.90 -3.08
CA PHE A 66 -4.86 -18.44 -3.13
C PHE A 66 -3.77 -17.91 -4.06
N LYS A 67 -3.27 -18.71 -5.00
CA LYS A 67 -2.19 -18.32 -5.91
C LYS A 67 -2.49 -17.00 -6.64
N ALA A 68 -3.69 -16.88 -7.22
CA ALA A 68 -4.10 -15.68 -7.94
C ALA A 68 -4.21 -14.45 -7.02
N TRP A 69 -4.65 -14.63 -5.77
CA TRP A 69 -4.74 -13.56 -4.76
C TRP A 69 -3.35 -13.12 -4.31
N THR A 70 -2.46 -14.07 -4.02
CA THR A 70 -1.06 -13.85 -3.67
C THR A 70 -0.32 -13.06 -4.77
N VAL A 71 -0.51 -13.41 -6.04
CA VAL A 71 0.11 -12.67 -7.15
C VAL A 71 -0.44 -11.25 -7.24
N LEU A 72 -1.76 -11.06 -7.09
CA LEU A 72 -2.36 -9.73 -7.10
C LEU A 72 -1.84 -8.85 -5.96
N LEU A 73 -1.71 -9.39 -4.75
CA LEU A 73 -1.14 -8.70 -3.61
C LEU A 73 0.34 -8.34 -3.81
N ALA A 74 1.12 -9.20 -4.47
CA ALA A 74 2.51 -8.90 -4.81
C ALA A 74 2.61 -7.73 -5.80
N ILE A 75 1.77 -7.74 -6.84
CA ILE A 75 1.66 -6.63 -7.79
C ILE A 75 1.23 -5.36 -7.05
N ALA A 76 0.21 -5.43 -6.20
CA ALA A 76 -0.30 -4.28 -5.46
C ALA A 76 0.74 -3.70 -4.50
N ALA A 77 1.43 -4.52 -3.70
CA ALA A 77 2.46 -4.04 -2.76
C ALA A 77 3.59 -3.30 -3.48
N PHE A 78 4.08 -3.83 -4.60
CA PHE A 78 5.11 -3.17 -5.40
C PHE A 78 4.58 -1.91 -6.11
N SER A 79 3.36 -1.97 -6.63
CA SER A 79 2.71 -0.81 -7.25
C SER A 79 2.53 0.34 -6.27
N LEU A 80 2.16 0.03 -5.03
CA LEU A 80 1.96 1.02 -3.97
C LEU A 80 3.29 1.61 -3.47
N SER A 81 4.40 0.87 -3.48
CA SER A 81 5.70 1.45 -3.14
C SER A 81 6.18 2.43 -4.21
N LEU A 82 5.91 2.14 -5.50
CA LEU A 82 6.15 3.08 -6.60
C LEU A 82 5.21 4.28 -6.54
N LEU A 83 3.93 4.07 -6.24
CA LEU A 83 2.97 5.15 -6.02
C LEU A 83 3.43 6.05 -4.87
N GLY A 84 3.85 5.48 -3.74
CA GLY A 84 4.40 6.27 -2.64
C GLY A 84 5.61 7.10 -3.08
N THR A 85 6.53 6.51 -3.83
CA THR A 85 7.67 7.26 -4.40
C THR A 85 7.22 8.43 -5.28
N PHE A 86 6.24 8.20 -6.16
CA PHE A 86 5.65 9.26 -6.99
C PHE A 86 5.03 10.37 -6.13
N LEU A 87 4.18 9.99 -5.17
CA LEU A 87 3.45 10.90 -4.30
C LEU A 87 4.40 11.83 -3.52
N VAL A 88 5.49 11.29 -2.97
CA VAL A 88 6.47 12.06 -2.18
C VAL A 88 7.41 12.90 -3.04
N ARG A 89 7.77 12.45 -4.26
CA ARG A 89 8.82 13.09 -5.07
C ARG A 89 8.32 14.00 -6.19
N SER A 90 7.06 13.86 -6.60
CA SER A 90 6.50 14.64 -7.72
C SER A 90 6.10 16.07 -7.35
N GLY A 91 5.94 16.37 -6.05
CA GLY A 91 5.40 17.65 -5.59
C GLY A 91 3.89 17.81 -5.80
N VAL A 92 3.18 16.73 -6.18
CA VAL A 92 1.71 16.76 -6.35
C VAL A 92 0.96 16.87 -5.02
N LEU A 93 1.58 16.36 -3.95
CA LEU A 93 1.05 16.43 -2.59
C LEU A 93 1.63 17.63 -1.85
N VAL A 94 0.81 18.24 -0.99
CA VAL A 94 1.27 19.17 0.04
C VAL A 94 1.55 18.33 1.29
N SER A 95 2.81 18.26 1.69
CA SER A 95 3.23 17.57 2.91
C SER A 95 4.47 18.26 3.48
N VAL A 96 4.55 18.32 4.81
CA VAL A 96 5.73 18.85 5.50
C VAL A 96 6.95 17.92 5.41
N HIS A 97 6.71 16.65 5.09
CA HIS A 97 7.74 15.63 4.89
C HIS A 97 8.22 15.52 3.43
N ALA A 98 7.64 16.32 2.53
CA ALA A 98 8.05 16.30 1.14
C ALA A 98 9.38 17.05 0.96
N PHE A 99 10.46 16.30 0.76
CA PHE A 99 11.80 16.83 0.46
C PHE A 99 12.19 16.55 -1.00
N ALA A 100 12.94 17.48 -1.61
CA ALA A 100 13.51 17.35 -2.95
C ALA A 100 12.47 17.00 -4.05
N SER A 101 11.36 17.74 -4.09
CA SER A 101 10.36 17.64 -5.14
C SER A 101 10.87 18.20 -6.47
N ASP A 102 10.72 17.42 -7.54
CA ASP A 102 11.11 17.81 -8.89
C ASP A 102 10.03 17.28 -9.86
N PRO A 103 9.21 18.18 -10.46
CA PRO A 103 8.15 17.79 -11.37
C PRO A 103 8.64 16.95 -12.56
N SER A 104 9.86 17.20 -13.04
CA SER A 104 10.43 16.45 -14.16
C SER A 104 10.68 14.97 -13.80
N ARG A 105 11.22 14.73 -12.58
CA ARG A 105 11.35 13.38 -12.02
C ARG A 105 10.00 12.76 -11.74
N GLY A 106 9.05 13.55 -11.25
CA GLY A 106 7.66 13.13 -11.03
C GLY A 106 7.03 12.55 -12.30
N MET A 107 7.19 13.21 -13.45
CA MET A 107 6.69 12.73 -14.74
C MET A 107 7.36 11.45 -15.20
N PHE A 108 8.68 11.31 -15.01
CA PHE A 108 9.38 10.06 -15.28
C PHE A 108 8.84 8.90 -14.43
N ILE A 109 8.70 9.13 -13.12
CA ILE A 109 8.17 8.11 -12.19
C ILE A 109 6.73 7.75 -12.56
N LEU A 110 5.91 8.73 -12.96
CA LEU A 110 4.54 8.48 -13.41
C LEU A 110 4.50 7.58 -14.65
N GLY A 111 5.32 7.86 -15.66
CA GLY A 111 5.43 7.01 -16.85
C GLY A 111 5.90 5.60 -16.50
N PHE A 112 6.91 5.48 -15.63
CA PHE A 112 7.40 4.20 -15.13
C PHE A 112 6.31 3.42 -14.37
N LEU A 113 5.53 4.11 -13.54
CA LEU A 113 4.41 3.55 -12.79
C LEU A 113 3.32 3.02 -13.74
N VAL A 114 2.94 3.78 -14.78
CA VAL A 114 1.97 3.32 -15.79
C VAL A 114 2.46 2.03 -16.48
N VAL A 115 3.74 1.98 -16.87
CA VAL A 115 4.31 0.81 -17.55
C VAL A 115 4.35 -0.41 -16.62
N VAL A 116 4.82 -0.23 -15.38
CA VAL A 116 4.97 -1.34 -14.42
C VAL A 116 3.62 -1.85 -13.95
N ILE A 117 2.71 -0.96 -13.53
CA ILE A 117 1.39 -1.35 -13.05
C ILE A 117 0.55 -1.90 -14.20
N GLY A 118 0.47 -1.17 -15.32
CA GLY A 118 -0.28 -1.58 -16.50
C GLY A 118 0.23 -2.90 -17.06
N GLY A 119 1.55 -3.05 -17.22
CA GLY A 119 2.18 -4.27 -17.72
C GLY A 119 1.99 -5.47 -16.79
N SER A 120 2.13 -5.29 -15.47
CA SER A 120 1.94 -6.38 -14.51
C SER A 120 0.48 -6.81 -14.39
N LEU A 121 -0.47 -5.87 -14.38
CA LEU A 121 -1.90 -6.18 -14.37
C LEU A 121 -2.38 -6.79 -15.70
N LEU A 122 -1.84 -6.32 -16.83
CA LEU A 122 -2.11 -6.95 -18.14
C LEU A 122 -1.61 -8.39 -18.15
N LEU A 123 -0.38 -8.63 -17.71
CA LEU A 123 0.16 -9.98 -17.61
C LEU A 123 -0.68 -10.86 -16.66
N TYR A 124 -1.11 -10.31 -15.53
CA TYR A 124 -2.01 -10.97 -14.60
C TYR A 124 -3.34 -11.35 -15.27
N ALA A 125 -3.95 -10.44 -16.02
CA ALA A 125 -5.20 -10.70 -16.74
C ALA A 125 -5.02 -11.79 -17.80
N LEU A 126 -3.94 -11.74 -18.58
CA LEU A 126 -3.63 -12.71 -19.64
C LEU A 126 -3.28 -14.10 -19.09
N ARG A 127 -2.63 -14.17 -17.92
CA ARG A 127 -2.14 -15.42 -17.32
C ARG A 127 -2.99 -15.94 -16.17
N GLY A 128 -3.99 -15.18 -15.73
CA GLY A 128 -4.76 -15.45 -14.51
C GLY A 128 -5.45 -16.82 -14.52
N ALA A 129 -5.89 -17.29 -15.70
CA ALA A 129 -6.48 -18.62 -15.86
C ALA A 129 -5.52 -19.75 -15.46
N GLN A 130 -4.21 -19.59 -15.70
CA GLN A 130 -3.18 -20.59 -15.39
C GLN A 130 -2.84 -20.66 -13.89
N ILE A 131 -3.17 -19.59 -13.14
CA ILE A 131 -2.82 -19.42 -11.72
C ILE A 131 -4.04 -19.72 -10.82
N ARG A 132 -5.16 -20.11 -11.42
CA ARG A 132 -6.39 -20.42 -10.68
C ARG A 132 -6.17 -21.68 -9.83
N SER A 133 -6.43 -21.56 -8.53
CA SER A 133 -6.39 -22.68 -7.59
C SER A 133 -7.80 -22.91 -7.06
N ARG A 134 -8.23 -24.17 -6.96
CA ARG A 134 -9.48 -24.56 -6.31
C ARG A 134 -9.14 -25.05 -4.90
N GLY A 135 -9.86 -24.54 -3.91
CA GLY A 135 -9.81 -25.04 -2.54
C GLY A 135 -11.22 -25.18 -2.01
N ASN A 136 -11.52 -26.33 -1.42
CA ASN A 136 -12.77 -26.55 -0.70
C ASN A 136 -12.46 -26.39 0.80
N TYR A 137 -12.99 -25.34 1.40
CA TYR A 137 -12.78 -25.01 2.81
C TYR A 137 -14.12 -24.96 3.54
N SER A 138 -14.16 -25.53 4.76
CA SER A 138 -15.26 -25.27 5.68
C SER A 138 -15.30 -23.79 6.04
N LEU A 139 -16.50 -23.25 6.32
CA LEU A 139 -16.69 -21.85 6.69
C LEU A 139 -15.78 -21.45 7.88
N PHE A 140 -15.66 -22.32 8.87
CA PHE A 140 -14.73 -22.17 9.99
C PHE A 140 -13.47 -23.01 9.74
N SER A 141 -12.43 -22.37 9.21
CA SER A 141 -11.11 -22.96 8.95
C SER A 141 -10.00 -21.92 9.13
N ARG A 142 -8.76 -22.38 9.32
CA ARG A 142 -7.59 -21.48 9.43
C ARG A 142 -7.39 -20.67 8.14
N GLU A 143 -7.67 -21.31 7.01
CA GLU A 143 -7.59 -20.71 5.68
C GLU A 143 -8.60 -19.56 5.52
N ASN A 144 -9.85 -19.76 5.96
CA ASN A 144 -10.86 -18.69 5.94
C ASN A 144 -10.55 -17.57 6.92
N MET A 145 -9.98 -17.85 8.09
CA MET A 145 -9.51 -16.80 9.01
C MET A 145 -8.38 -15.96 8.40
N LEU A 146 -7.43 -16.61 7.73
CA LEU A 146 -6.34 -15.92 7.03
C LEU A 146 -6.86 -15.10 5.83
N PHE A 147 -7.88 -15.59 5.14
CA PHE A 147 -8.55 -14.85 4.08
C PHE A 147 -9.33 -13.65 4.63
N ALA A 148 -10.08 -13.82 5.72
CA ALA A 148 -10.78 -12.72 6.39
C ALA A 148 -9.80 -11.64 6.88
N ASN A 149 -8.67 -12.03 7.45
CA ASN A 149 -7.60 -11.10 7.81
C ASN A 149 -7.06 -10.32 6.59
N ASN A 150 -6.88 -11.00 5.45
CA ASN A 150 -6.50 -10.35 4.21
C ASN A 150 -7.54 -9.31 3.75
N ILE A 151 -8.83 -9.63 3.83
CA ILE A 151 -9.90 -8.68 3.51
C ILE A 151 -9.81 -7.45 4.41
N LEU A 152 -9.66 -7.63 5.73
CA LEU A 152 -9.54 -6.51 6.66
C LEU A 152 -8.35 -5.59 6.33
N LEU A 153 -7.18 -6.17 6.05
CA LEU A 153 -5.97 -5.42 5.68
C LEU A 153 -6.16 -4.66 4.36
N VAL A 154 -6.76 -5.30 3.35
CA VAL A 154 -7.03 -4.67 2.05
C VAL A 154 -8.09 -3.58 2.18
N THR A 155 -9.11 -3.76 3.01
CA THR A 155 -10.10 -2.71 3.29
C THR A 155 -9.45 -1.50 3.95
N GLY A 156 -8.61 -1.70 4.97
CA GLY A 156 -7.85 -0.62 5.60
C GLY A 156 -6.95 0.10 4.60
N LEU A 157 -6.30 -0.65 3.70
CA LEU A 157 -5.49 -0.10 2.62
C LEU A 157 -6.32 0.76 1.66
N LEU A 158 -7.51 0.31 1.26
CA LEU A 158 -8.39 1.06 0.37
C LEU A 158 -8.86 2.36 1.02
N VAL A 159 -9.17 2.33 2.32
CA VAL A 159 -9.50 3.54 3.09
C VAL A 159 -8.35 4.54 3.05
N VAL A 160 -7.13 4.09 3.36
CA VAL A 160 -5.94 4.96 3.36
C VAL A 160 -5.66 5.51 1.96
N LEU A 161 -5.75 4.66 0.94
CA LEU A 161 -5.56 5.03 -0.47
C LEU A 161 -6.57 6.09 -0.91
N ILE A 162 -7.85 5.89 -0.62
CA ILE A 162 -8.91 6.83 -0.97
C ILE A 162 -8.70 8.14 -0.21
N GLY A 163 -8.49 8.09 1.11
CA GLY A 163 -8.26 9.29 1.92
C GLY A 163 -7.05 10.11 1.45
N THR A 164 -5.99 9.44 0.99
CA THR A 164 -4.77 10.08 0.49
C THR A 164 -4.94 10.66 -0.92
N LEU A 165 -5.63 9.95 -1.81
CA LEU A 165 -5.76 10.36 -3.22
C LEU A 165 -6.94 11.29 -3.49
N LEU A 166 -8.00 11.27 -2.66
CA LEU A 166 -9.20 12.07 -2.91
C LEU A 166 -8.91 13.59 -2.97
N PRO A 167 -8.11 14.19 -2.06
CA PRO A 167 -7.70 15.59 -2.17
C PRO A 167 -7.02 15.92 -3.51
N LEU A 168 -6.16 15.02 -3.98
CA LEU A 168 -5.44 15.18 -5.24
C LEU A 168 -6.40 15.13 -6.44
N VAL A 169 -7.32 14.17 -6.46
CA VAL A 169 -8.33 14.05 -7.52
C VAL A 169 -9.23 15.29 -7.57
N HIS A 170 -9.72 15.76 -6.43
CA HIS A 170 -10.53 16.99 -6.35
C HIS A 170 -9.82 18.20 -6.95
N LYS A 171 -8.54 18.37 -6.58
CA LYS A 171 -7.71 19.46 -7.09
C LYS A 171 -7.52 19.39 -8.61
N GLN A 172 -7.28 18.21 -9.17
CA GLN A 172 -7.05 18.04 -10.61
C GLN A 172 -8.33 18.16 -11.45
N LEU A 173 -9.50 17.84 -10.87
CA LEU A 173 -10.80 18.03 -11.52
C LEU A 173 -11.31 19.48 -11.43
N GLY A 174 -10.59 20.39 -10.78
CA GLY A 174 -11.04 21.78 -10.59
C GLY A 174 -12.19 21.92 -9.57
N LEU A 175 -12.43 20.90 -8.73
CA LEU A 175 -13.50 20.88 -7.71
C LEU A 175 -13.10 21.60 -6.41
N GLY A 176 -12.00 22.35 -6.44
CA GLY A 176 -11.41 23.01 -5.27
C GLY A 176 -10.45 22.12 -4.47
N SER A 177 -9.92 22.67 -3.37
CA SER A 177 -9.04 21.98 -2.44
C SER A 177 -9.84 21.41 -1.27
N VAL A 178 -9.86 20.08 -1.16
CA VAL A 178 -10.36 19.38 0.03
C VAL A 178 -9.16 18.91 0.83
N SER A 179 -9.23 18.95 2.16
CA SER A 179 -8.20 18.39 3.03
C SER A 179 -8.79 17.21 3.81
N ILE A 180 -8.12 16.06 3.73
CA ILE A 180 -8.41 14.89 4.55
C ILE A 180 -7.21 14.70 5.44
N GLY A 181 -7.37 15.00 6.73
CA GLY A 181 -6.33 14.89 7.73
C GLY A 181 -6.63 13.83 8.77
N GLU A 182 -5.80 13.82 9.81
CA GLU A 182 -5.86 12.92 10.96
C GLU A 182 -7.29 12.59 11.46
N PRO A 183 -8.23 13.54 11.65
CA PRO A 183 -9.55 13.22 12.20
C PRO A 183 -10.33 12.18 11.38
N PHE A 184 -10.23 12.21 10.05
CA PHE A 184 -10.88 11.22 9.18
C PHE A 184 -10.33 9.82 9.44
N PHE A 185 -9.00 9.68 9.47
CA PHE A 185 -8.37 8.39 9.68
C PHE A 185 -8.56 7.91 11.13
N ASN A 186 -8.53 8.80 12.12
CA ASN A 186 -8.74 8.42 13.50
C ASN A 186 -10.12 7.81 13.70
N THR A 187 -11.20 8.38 13.13
CA THR A 187 -12.53 7.76 13.24
C THR A 187 -12.62 6.30 12.76
N LEU A 188 -11.66 5.86 11.93
CA LEU A 188 -11.60 4.52 11.35
C LEU A 188 -10.56 3.62 12.03
N PHE A 189 -9.48 4.19 12.57
CA PHE A 189 -8.32 3.44 13.06
C PHE A 189 -8.01 3.65 14.55
N THR A 190 -8.42 4.75 15.15
CA THR A 190 -8.13 5.13 16.54
C THR A 190 -9.33 5.81 17.19
N TRP A 191 -9.94 5.11 18.15
CA TRP A 191 -11.03 5.62 18.96
C TRP A 191 -10.56 6.72 19.92
#